data_AF-A0A1V5VLX9-F1
#
_entry.id   AF-A0A1V5VLX9-F1
#
_cell.length_a   1.000
_cell.length_b   1.000
_cell.length_c   1.000
_cell.angle_alpha   90.00
_cell.angle_beta   90.00
_cell.angle_gamma   90.00
#
_symmetry.space_group_name_H-M   'P 1'
#
loop_
_entity.id
_entity.type
_entity.pdbx_description
1 polymer ?
#
loop_
_entity_poly.entity_id
_entity_poly.type
_entity_poly.pdbx_seq_one_letter_code
_entity_poly.pdbx_strand_id
1 'polypeptide(L)'
;MEVLDHLLIKQIPVGLVAEVSRLPFFPLRERQFTGHHFVVFGKEGNEYIIADTDPHFPDDSAQRITYEDLLNARFTKDLLSPRGALFYIKSIPNKLDIHQGIILGIKNTCRVMLDRSLPYFGVNGIYYLSERIRKYTKIYGEKTAWENIKFQIFISEEGGSGGSGFRYLYTNFLQEAAHFLNDEQLNAFTIPMRKIADQWQHFALEANRQYEGRKERNINYLADIIYTCAQMEEKLFKYLKEWVNTK
;
A
#
# COMPACT_ATOMS: atom_id res chain seq x y z
N MET A 1 10.52 5.71 -25.69
CA MET A 1 9.10 5.61 -26.11
C MET A 1 8.87 4.49 -27.10
N GLU A 2 9.80 4.23 -28.03
CA GLU A 2 9.72 3.14 -29.04
C GLU A 2 9.26 1.77 -28.51
N VAL A 3 9.78 1.32 -27.36
CA VAL A 3 9.36 0.04 -26.76
C VAL A 3 7.88 0.03 -26.41
N LEU A 4 7.33 1.15 -25.90
CA LEU A 4 5.91 1.27 -25.62
C LEU A 4 5.12 1.16 -26.93
N ASP A 5 5.50 1.91 -27.96
CA ASP A 5 4.83 1.88 -29.26
C ASP A 5 4.80 0.47 -29.85
N HIS A 6 5.92 -0.26 -29.80
CA HIS A 6 6.00 -1.63 -30.30
C HIS A 6 5.09 -2.59 -29.54
N LEU A 7 4.94 -2.42 -28.22
CA LEU A 7 4.04 -3.24 -27.40
C LEU A 7 2.57 -2.94 -27.72
N LEU A 8 2.22 -1.66 -27.90
CA LEU A 8 0.86 -1.25 -28.25
C LEU A 8 0.44 -1.72 -29.65
N ILE A 9 1.36 -1.74 -30.63
CA ILE A 9 1.11 -2.33 -31.96
C ILE A 9 0.75 -3.82 -31.84
N LYS A 10 1.35 -4.52 -30.87
CA LYS A 10 1.04 -5.92 -30.55
C LYS A 10 -0.22 -6.08 -29.68
N GLN A 11 -0.95 -5.00 -29.42
CA GLN A 11 -2.12 -4.97 -28.54
C GLN A 11 -1.81 -5.45 -27.12
N ILE A 12 -0.60 -5.20 -26.63
CA ILE A 12 -0.20 -5.51 -25.25
C ILE A 12 -0.36 -4.23 -24.42
N PRO A 13 -1.28 -4.19 -23.44
CA PRO A 13 -1.35 -3.10 -22.48
C PRO A 13 -0.05 -3.00 -21.67
N VAL A 14 0.41 -1.77 -21.44
CA VAL A 14 1.70 -1.50 -20.80
C VAL A 14 1.47 -0.66 -19.56
N GLY A 15 1.88 -1.18 -18.41
CA GLY A 15 1.98 -0.43 -17.18
C GLY A 15 3.19 0.51 -17.22
N LEU A 16 2.97 1.76 -16.86
CA LEU A 16 3.99 2.80 -16.84
C LEU A 16 4.20 3.32 -15.42
N VAL A 17 5.37 3.90 -15.19
CA VAL A 17 5.66 4.69 -14.00
C VAL A 17 5.96 6.11 -14.41
N ALA A 18 5.33 7.08 -13.78
CA ALA A 18 5.49 8.50 -14.10
C ALA A 18 5.57 9.39 -12.86
N GLU A 19 6.10 10.59 -13.10
CA GLU A 19 6.02 11.72 -12.17
C GLU A 19 4.63 12.36 -12.24
N VAL A 20 3.88 12.28 -11.15
CA VAL A 20 2.47 12.68 -11.13
C VAL A 20 2.28 14.17 -11.42
N SER A 21 3.21 15.03 -10.95
CA SER A 21 3.16 16.47 -11.15
C SER A 21 3.25 16.91 -12.63
N ARG A 22 3.76 16.02 -13.48
CA ARG A 22 3.94 16.23 -14.92
C ARG A 22 2.79 15.67 -15.76
N LEU A 23 1.83 14.98 -15.15
CA LEU A 23 0.65 14.50 -15.86
C LEU A 23 -0.36 15.66 -16.01
N PRO A 24 -0.77 16.01 -17.24
CA PRO A 24 -1.58 17.20 -17.49
C PRO A 24 -3.00 17.10 -16.92
N PHE A 25 -3.50 15.88 -16.79
CA PHE A 25 -4.85 15.57 -16.32
C PHE A 25 -4.93 15.36 -14.80
N PHE A 26 -3.81 15.33 -14.07
CA PHE A 26 -3.79 15.01 -12.65
C PHE A 26 -4.01 16.27 -11.80
N PRO A 27 -4.92 16.27 -10.81
CA PRO A 27 -5.29 17.49 -10.09
C PRO A 27 -4.25 17.93 -9.05
N LEU A 28 -3.41 17.03 -8.53
CA LEU A 28 -2.43 17.31 -7.47
C LEU A 28 -1.04 17.67 -8.00
N ARG A 29 -0.95 18.59 -8.97
CA ARG A 29 0.32 18.92 -9.65
C ARG A 29 1.38 19.57 -8.76
N GLU A 30 0.98 20.09 -7.61
CA GLU A 30 1.88 20.70 -6.63
C GLU A 30 2.71 19.66 -5.85
N ARG A 31 2.33 18.38 -5.90
CA ARG A 31 3.02 17.31 -5.18
C ARG A 31 3.92 16.54 -6.15
N GLN A 32 5.23 16.66 -5.93
CA GLN A 32 6.19 15.82 -6.62
C GLN A 32 6.13 14.40 -6.04
N PHE A 33 5.78 13.44 -6.88
CA PHE A 33 5.73 12.03 -6.53
C PHE A 33 6.11 11.20 -7.76
N THR A 34 7.34 10.69 -7.72
CA THR A 34 7.91 9.87 -8.78
C THR A 34 7.65 8.40 -8.49
N GLY A 35 6.44 7.94 -8.80
CA GLY A 35 6.02 6.58 -8.50
C GLY A 35 4.57 6.27 -8.87
N HIS A 36 3.90 7.15 -9.61
CA HIS A 36 2.52 6.93 -10.01
C HIS A 36 2.44 5.90 -11.12
N HIS A 37 1.54 4.93 -10.99
CA HIS A 37 1.39 3.81 -11.92
C HIS A 37 0.04 3.89 -12.62
N PHE A 38 0.05 3.74 -13.95
CA PHE A 38 -1.16 3.68 -14.78
C PHE A 38 -0.89 2.80 -16.00
N VAL A 39 -1.95 2.42 -16.71
CA VAL A 39 -1.86 1.55 -17.89
C VAL A 39 -2.08 2.38 -19.15
N VAL A 40 -1.25 2.14 -20.16
CA VAL A 40 -1.48 2.61 -21.54
C VAL A 40 -1.91 1.41 -22.36
N PHE A 41 -3.04 1.55 -23.06
CA PHE A 41 -3.63 0.44 -23.82
C PHE A 41 -3.92 0.79 -25.28
N GLY A 42 -3.67 2.03 -25.71
CA GLY A 42 -3.83 2.43 -27.10
C GLY A 42 -3.00 3.65 -27.47
N LYS A 43 -2.91 3.91 -28.78
CA LYS A 43 -2.30 5.11 -29.36
C LYS A 43 -3.04 5.50 -30.63
N GLU A 44 -3.39 6.77 -30.75
CA GLU A 44 -4.04 7.37 -31.91
C GLU A 44 -3.28 8.63 -32.32
N GLY A 45 -2.60 8.59 -33.46
CA GLY A 45 -1.75 9.69 -33.91
C GLY A 45 -0.66 10.02 -32.87
N ASN A 46 -0.71 11.24 -32.32
CA ASN A 46 0.25 11.72 -31.32
C ASN A 46 -0.19 11.47 -29.86
N GLU A 47 -1.36 10.85 -29.63
CA GLU A 47 -1.92 10.69 -28.30
C GLU A 47 -1.95 9.22 -27.88
N TYR A 48 -1.66 8.98 -26.60
CA TYR A 48 -1.78 7.69 -25.94
C TYR A 48 -3.09 7.63 -25.16
N ILE A 49 -3.74 6.47 -25.18
CA ILE A 49 -4.96 6.19 -24.45
C ILE A 49 -4.60 5.43 -23.18
N ILE A 50 -5.01 5.97 -22.03
CA ILE A 50 -4.59 5.49 -20.72
C ILE A 50 -5.79 5.19 -19.82
N ALA A 51 -5.58 4.27 -18.88
CA ALA A 51 -6.48 3.97 -17.77
C ALA A 51 -5.72 4.17 -16.46
N ASP A 52 -6.32 4.92 -15.55
CA ASP A 52 -5.78 5.27 -14.24
C ASP A 52 -6.88 5.09 -13.20
N THR A 53 -6.53 4.59 -12.03
CA THR A 53 -7.47 4.31 -10.93
C THR A 53 -7.55 5.46 -9.93
N ASP A 54 -6.96 6.61 -10.24
CA ASP A 54 -7.08 7.79 -9.38
C ASP A 54 -8.55 8.25 -9.29
N PRO A 55 -9.08 8.47 -8.07
CA PRO A 55 -10.50 8.75 -7.86
C PRO A 55 -10.96 10.10 -8.40
N HIS A 56 -10.04 10.96 -8.86
CA HIS A 56 -10.41 12.20 -9.52
C HIS A 56 -10.81 11.99 -11.00
N PHE A 57 -10.51 10.83 -11.58
CA PHE A 57 -11.06 10.45 -12.88
C PHE A 57 -12.44 9.82 -12.68
N PRO A 58 -13.43 10.12 -13.55
CA PRO A 58 -14.65 9.34 -13.60
C PRO A 58 -14.31 7.87 -13.81
N ASP A 59 -14.87 6.99 -12.97
CA ASP A 59 -14.78 5.54 -13.13
C ASP A 59 -15.11 5.18 -14.60
N ASP A 60 -14.26 4.37 -15.22
CA ASP A 60 -14.34 3.90 -16.61
C ASP A 60 -13.97 4.89 -17.74
N SER A 61 -13.52 6.12 -17.43
CA SER A 61 -13.14 7.08 -18.49
C SER A 61 -11.69 6.90 -18.95
N ALA A 62 -11.52 6.48 -20.21
CA ALA A 62 -10.21 6.50 -20.87
C ALA A 62 -9.70 7.94 -20.98
N GLN A 63 -8.49 8.18 -20.48
CA GLN A 63 -7.84 9.49 -20.58
C GLN A 63 -6.87 9.49 -21.77
N ARG A 64 -6.55 10.69 -22.27
CA ARG A 64 -5.61 10.86 -23.39
C ARG A 64 -4.45 11.74 -22.95
N ILE A 65 -3.25 11.38 -23.40
CA ILE A 65 -2.02 12.15 -23.14
C ILE A 65 -1.17 12.23 -24.39
N THR A 66 -0.63 13.41 -24.68
CA THR A 66 0.25 13.62 -25.83
C THR A 66 1.57 12.88 -25.66
N TYR A 67 2.26 12.62 -26.76
CA TYR A 67 3.60 12.06 -26.75
C TYR A 67 4.58 12.88 -25.90
N GLU A 68 4.54 14.20 -26.06
CA GLU A 68 5.43 15.15 -25.40
C GLU A 68 5.20 15.15 -23.89
N ASP A 69 3.94 15.20 -23.45
CA ASP A 69 3.59 15.18 -22.03
C ASP A 69 3.97 13.84 -21.38
N LEU A 70 3.68 12.72 -22.06
CA LEU A 70 4.02 11.39 -21.55
C LEU A 70 5.55 11.20 -21.49
N LEU A 71 6.29 11.69 -22.48
CA LEU A 71 7.75 11.67 -22.47
C LEU A 71 8.29 12.48 -21.29
N ASN A 72 7.75 13.69 -21.08
CA ASN A 72 8.15 14.56 -19.98
C ASN A 72 7.88 13.92 -18.60
N ALA A 73 6.74 13.26 -18.42
CA ALA A 73 6.35 12.64 -17.16
C ALA A 73 7.15 11.36 -16.85
N ARG A 74 7.62 10.63 -17.88
CA ARG A 74 8.34 9.36 -17.72
C ARG A 74 9.85 9.49 -17.60
N PHE A 75 10.43 10.53 -18.20
CA PHE A 75 11.88 10.71 -18.33
C PHE A 75 12.35 11.95 -17.56
N THR A 76 11.87 12.13 -16.34
CA THR A 76 12.35 13.19 -15.45
C THR A 76 13.83 13.01 -15.12
N LYS A 77 14.52 14.07 -14.70
CA LYS A 77 15.97 14.02 -14.36
C LYS A 77 16.22 13.93 -12.86
N ASP A 78 15.18 13.75 -12.07
CA ASP A 78 15.23 13.75 -10.62
C ASP A 78 15.86 12.46 -10.07
N LEU A 79 16.34 12.48 -8.83
CA LEU A 79 17.06 11.35 -8.22
C LEU A 79 16.26 10.04 -8.25
N LEU A 80 14.94 10.14 -8.07
CA LEU A 80 13.98 9.02 -8.08
C LEU A 80 13.25 8.86 -9.42
N SER A 81 13.77 9.46 -10.50
CA SER A 81 13.20 9.40 -11.85
C SER A 81 12.78 7.96 -12.24
N PRO A 82 11.62 7.78 -12.90
CA PRO A 82 11.23 6.47 -13.40
C PRO A 82 12.12 6.03 -14.58
N ARG A 83 12.89 6.96 -15.19
CA ARG A 83 13.81 6.71 -16.32
C ARG A 83 13.15 5.91 -17.45
N GLY A 84 11.87 6.18 -17.70
CA GLY A 84 11.09 5.50 -18.73
C GLY A 84 10.64 4.08 -18.38
N ALA A 85 10.77 3.64 -17.13
CA ALA A 85 10.35 2.32 -16.67
C ALA A 85 8.93 1.97 -17.15
N LEU A 86 8.79 0.72 -17.57
CA LEU A 86 7.53 0.14 -18.01
C LEU A 86 7.52 -1.34 -17.61
N PHE A 87 6.33 -1.88 -17.45
CA PHE A 87 6.10 -3.29 -17.18
C PHE A 87 4.90 -3.78 -18.00
N TYR A 88 4.92 -5.04 -18.38
CA TYR A 88 3.83 -5.68 -19.11
C TYR A 88 3.89 -7.18 -18.85
N ILE A 89 2.76 -7.84 -19.06
CA ILE A 89 2.65 -9.28 -18.90
C ILE A 89 3.25 -9.92 -20.16
N LYS A 90 4.41 -10.58 -20.02
CA LYS A 90 5.09 -11.24 -21.14
C LYS A 90 4.34 -12.48 -21.64
N SER A 91 3.72 -13.21 -20.72
CA SER A 91 2.97 -14.44 -20.98
C SER A 91 2.15 -14.78 -19.75
N ILE A 92 0.97 -15.35 -19.96
CA ILE A 92 0.14 -15.92 -18.90
C ILE A 92 0.16 -17.45 -19.11
N PRO A 93 0.46 -18.25 -18.08
CA PRO A 93 0.42 -19.69 -18.23
C PRO A 93 -1.02 -20.16 -18.49
N ASN A 94 -1.18 -21.19 -19.32
CA ASN A 94 -2.50 -21.76 -19.64
C ASN A 94 -3.23 -22.35 -18.41
N LYS A 95 -2.49 -22.65 -17.34
CA LYS A 95 -3.01 -23.14 -16.06
C LYS A 95 -2.36 -22.37 -14.93
N LEU A 96 -3.16 -21.88 -14.01
CA LEU A 96 -2.71 -21.20 -12.78
C LEU A 96 -2.92 -22.17 -11.61
N ASP A 97 -1.84 -22.44 -10.87
CA ASP A 97 -1.94 -23.19 -9.61
C ASP A 97 -2.25 -22.21 -8.47
N ILE A 98 -3.56 -22.01 -8.24
CA ILE A 98 -4.06 -21.12 -7.20
C ILE A 98 -3.65 -21.61 -5.81
N HIS A 99 -3.61 -22.93 -5.59
CA HIS A 99 -3.21 -23.51 -4.31
C HIS A 99 -1.77 -23.13 -3.99
N GLN A 100 -0.85 -23.37 -4.92
CA GLN A 100 0.55 -22.98 -4.76
C GLN A 100 0.70 -21.46 -4.60
N GLY A 101 -0.06 -20.67 -5.37
CA GLY A 101 -0.08 -19.21 -5.26
C GLY A 101 -0.45 -18.72 -3.87
N ILE A 102 -1.49 -19.30 -3.25
CA ILE A 102 -1.92 -19.00 -1.89
C ILE A 102 -0.81 -19.30 -0.88
N ILE A 103 -0.22 -20.50 -0.94
CA ILE A 103 0.83 -20.92 0.00
C ILE A 103 2.07 -20.01 -0.12
N LEU A 104 2.52 -19.72 -1.35
CA LEU A 104 3.64 -18.82 -1.59
C LEU A 104 3.34 -17.39 -1.13
N GLY A 105 2.12 -16.90 -1.36
CA GLY A 105 1.66 -15.60 -0.91
C GLY A 105 1.72 -15.46 0.61
N ILE A 106 1.10 -16.40 1.34
CA ILE A 106 1.10 -16.42 2.82
C ILE A 106 2.53 -16.52 3.36
N LYS A 107 3.36 -17.41 2.78
CA LYS A 107 4.76 -17.58 3.18
C LYS A 107 5.56 -16.29 2.99
N ASN A 108 5.38 -15.61 1.86
CA ASN A 108 6.05 -14.35 1.60
C ASN A 108 5.57 -13.24 2.57
N THR A 109 4.27 -13.14 2.83
CA THR A 109 3.74 -12.17 3.80
C THR A 109 4.32 -12.42 5.20
N CYS A 110 4.31 -13.65 5.68
CA CYS A 110 4.90 -14.01 6.97
C CYS A 110 6.38 -13.62 7.04
N ARG A 111 7.16 -13.93 5.99
CA ARG A 111 8.58 -13.55 5.90
C ARG A 111 8.77 -12.04 5.93
N VAL A 112 7.96 -11.27 5.19
CA VAL A 112 8.08 -9.80 5.16
C VAL A 112 7.70 -9.18 6.52
N MET A 113 6.71 -9.75 7.21
CA MET A 113 6.24 -9.26 8.50
C MET A 113 7.17 -9.61 9.67
N LEU A 114 7.81 -10.78 9.64
CA LEU A 114 8.62 -11.29 10.74
C LEU A 114 10.13 -11.21 10.51
N ASP A 115 10.61 -11.49 9.29
CA ASP A 115 12.01 -11.83 9.03
C ASP A 115 12.73 -10.72 8.24
N ARG A 116 12.76 -9.50 8.78
CA ARG A 116 13.59 -8.41 8.21
C ARG A 116 14.66 -7.95 9.19
N SER A 117 15.89 -7.86 8.69
CA SER A 117 17.09 -7.46 9.43
C SER A 117 17.10 -6.01 9.88
N LEU A 118 16.25 -5.17 9.28
CA LEU A 118 16.15 -3.74 9.59
C LEU A 118 14.93 -3.48 10.48
N PRO A 119 15.09 -2.64 11.53
CA PRO A 119 14.10 -2.51 12.60
C PRO A 119 12.83 -1.76 12.18
N TYR A 120 12.79 -1.15 10.98
CA TYR A 120 11.70 -0.29 10.52
C TYR A 120 10.73 -0.99 9.55
N PHE A 121 10.77 -2.32 9.43
CA PHE A 121 9.85 -3.09 8.59
C PHE A 121 9.02 -4.10 9.38
N GLY A 122 7.87 -4.46 8.82
CA GLY A 122 6.97 -5.46 9.41
C GLY A 122 6.60 -5.11 10.85
N VAL A 123 6.52 -6.13 11.69
CA VAL A 123 6.21 -6.00 13.12
C VAL A 123 7.21 -5.11 13.84
N ASN A 124 8.51 -5.25 13.54
CA ASN A 124 9.55 -4.42 14.16
C ASN A 124 9.35 -2.93 13.86
N GLY A 125 8.89 -2.61 12.64
CA GLY A 125 8.55 -1.23 12.26
C GLY A 125 7.40 -0.65 13.07
N ILE A 126 6.42 -1.48 13.45
CA ILE A 126 5.29 -1.06 14.30
C ILE A 126 5.78 -0.80 15.72
N TYR A 127 6.61 -1.69 16.29
CA TYR A 127 7.25 -1.45 17.59
C TYR A 127 8.10 -0.17 17.58
N TYR A 128 8.91 0.00 16.54
CA TYR A 128 9.76 1.19 16.36
C TYR A 128 8.90 2.47 16.31
N LEU A 129 7.81 2.47 15.56
CA LEU A 129 6.90 3.61 15.47
C LEU A 129 6.30 3.97 16.84
N SER A 130 5.81 2.97 17.59
CA SER A 130 5.29 3.17 18.95
C SER A 130 6.33 3.85 19.85
N GLU A 131 7.54 3.28 19.92
CA GLU A 131 8.61 3.81 20.76
C GLU A 131 9.12 5.19 20.30
N ARG A 132 9.04 5.47 19.00
CA ARG A 132 9.43 6.76 18.44
C ARG A 132 8.41 7.84 18.77
N ILE A 133 7.11 7.51 18.71
CA ILE A 133 6.01 8.43 19.02
C ILE A 133 6.05 8.88 20.48
N ARG A 134 6.36 7.98 21.43
CA ARG A 134 6.54 8.35 22.85
C ARG A 134 7.52 9.50 23.07
N LYS A 135 8.49 9.64 22.17
CA LYS A 135 9.57 10.64 22.24
C LYS A 135 9.25 11.91 21.44
N TYR A 136 8.12 12.00 20.74
CA TYR A 136 7.83 13.12 19.85
C TYR A 136 7.80 14.47 20.56
N THR A 137 7.13 14.58 21.71
CA THR A 137 7.07 15.84 22.47
C THR A 137 8.44 16.29 22.95
N LYS A 138 9.28 15.35 23.38
CA LYS A 138 10.67 15.62 23.77
C LYS A 138 11.54 16.08 22.58
N ILE A 139 11.32 15.54 21.39
CA ILE A 139 12.16 15.77 20.21
C ILE A 139 11.71 17.00 19.41
N TYR A 140 10.40 17.23 19.30
CA TYR A 140 9.81 18.23 18.41
C TYR A 140 9.05 19.34 19.16
N GLY A 141 8.82 19.20 20.46
CA GLY A 141 7.90 20.05 21.22
C GLY A 141 6.42 19.66 21.01
N GLU A 142 5.55 20.17 21.88
CA GLU A 142 4.13 19.76 21.93
C GLU A 142 3.39 19.99 20.61
N LYS A 143 3.47 21.21 20.07
CA LYS A 143 2.75 21.60 18.84
C LYS A 143 3.12 20.70 17.66
N THR A 144 4.42 20.60 17.35
CA THR A 144 4.91 19.84 16.20
C THR A 144 4.76 18.33 16.40
N ALA A 145 4.82 17.82 17.63
CA ALA A 145 4.49 16.42 17.92
C ALA A 145 3.07 16.07 17.47
N TRP A 146 2.08 16.91 17.81
CA TRP A 146 0.69 16.69 17.42
C TRP A 146 0.44 16.91 15.92
N GLU A 147 1.13 17.84 15.27
CA GLU A 147 1.11 17.98 13.81
C GLU A 147 1.64 16.71 13.12
N ASN A 148 2.71 16.11 13.64
CA ASN A 148 3.25 14.85 13.15
C ASN A 148 2.28 13.68 13.37
N ILE A 149 1.60 13.61 14.52
CA ILE A 149 0.53 12.61 14.76
C ILE A 149 -0.60 12.78 13.76
N LYS A 150 -1.06 14.02 13.50
CA LYS A 150 -2.09 14.28 12.49
C LYS A 150 -1.65 13.80 11.11
N PHE A 151 -0.41 14.10 10.72
CA PHE A 151 0.13 13.64 9.44
C PHE A 151 0.18 12.10 9.38
N GLN A 152 0.55 11.43 10.46
CA GLN A 152 0.52 9.97 10.54
C GLN A 152 -0.91 9.41 10.33
N ILE A 153 -1.93 10.03 10.94
CA ILE A 153 -3.34 9.65 10.74
C ILE A 153 -3.74 9.87 9.28
N PHE A 154 -3.41 11.03 8.69
CA PHE A 154 -3.70 11.33 7.30
C PHE A 154 -3.09 10.30 6.34
N ILE A 155 -1.83 9.93 6.55
CA ILE A 155 -1.18 8.88 5.75
C ILE A 155 -1.82 7.51 6.00
N SER A 156 -2.31 7.23 7.22
CA SER A 156 -2.96 5.95 7.52
C SER A 156 -4.36 5.83 6.89
N GLU A 157 -5.18 6.87 7.01
CA GLU A 157 -6.58 6.95 6.57
C GLU A 157 -6.69 7.28 5.07
N GLU A 158 -6.19 8.44 4.66
CA GLU A 158 -6.45 9.00 3.33
C GLU A 158 -5.33 8.66 2.33
N GLY A 159 -4.08 8.74 2.77
CA GLY A 159 -2.90 8.54 1.90
C GLY A 159 -2.42 7.09 1.79
N GLY A 160 -3.05 6.15 2.50
CA GLY A 160 -2.53 4.81 2.71
C GLY A 160 -3.62 3.76 2.72
N SER A 161 -3.72 3.00 3.80
CA SER A 161 -4.53 1.77 3.82
C SER A 161 -6.02 1.99 4.11
N GLY A 162 -6.52 3.22 4.28
CA GLY A 162 -7.89 3.43 4.79
C GLY A 162 -8.02 3.08 6.28
N GLY A 163 -7.01 3.45 7.09
CA GLY A 163 -7.00 3.27 8.55
C GLY A 163 -6.67 1.86 9.03
N SER A 164 -7.06 0.85 8.26
CA SER A 164 -6.73 -0.56 8.47
C SER A 164 -7.09 -1.46 7.28
N GLY A 165 -7.46 -0.88 6.13
CA GLY A 165 -8.04 -1.60 4.99
C GLY A 165 -7.19 -2.74 4.45
N PHE A 166 -5.85 -2.64 4.47
CA PHE A 166 -4.99 -3.78 4.08
C PHE A 166 -5.14 -5.00 5.00
N ARG A 167 -5.49 -4.78 6.27
CA ARG A 167 -5.71 -5.88 7.24
C ARG A 167 -7.08 -6.50 7.06
N TYR A 168 -8.10 -5.70 6.71
CA TYR A 168 -9.39 -6.23 6.28
C TYR A 168 -9.25 -7.00 4.96
N LEU A 169 -8.52 -6.46 3.99
CA LEU A 169 -8.21 -7.15 2.73
C LEU A 169 -7.50 -8.48 2.98
N TYR A 170 -6.49 -8.49 3.86
CA TYR A 170 -5.79 -9.72 4.19
C TYR A 170 -6.67 -10.71 4.96
N THR A 171 -7.61 -10.23 5.79
CA THR A 171 -8.62 -11.07 6.44
C THR A 171 -9.49 -11.78 5.41
N ASN A 172 -10.00 -11.05 4.41
CA ASN A 172 -10.80 -11.61 3.33
C ASN A 172 -9.98 -12.58 2.47
N PHE A 173 -8.73 -12.23 2.17
CA PHE A 173 -7.80 -13.13 1.48
C PHE A 173 -7.62 -14.45 2.25
N LEU A 174 -7.41 -14.42 3.57
CA LEU A 174 -7.28 -15.64 4.38
C LEU A 174 -8.58 -16.46 4.37
N GLN A 175 -9.74 -15.81 4.37
CA GLN A 175 -11.04 -16.47 4.31
C GLN A 175 -11.25 -17.17 2.97
N GLU A 176 -11.00 -16.48 1.86
CA GLU A 176 -11.08 -17.05 0.51
C GLU A 176 -10.06 -18.16 0.31
N ALA A 177 -8.82 -17.95 0.76
CA ALA A 177 -7.76 -18.96 0.73
C ALA A 177 -8.15 -20.22 1.50
N ALA A 178 -8.76 -20.08 2.68
CA ALA A 178 -9.25 -21.22 3.45
C ALA A 178 -10.33 -22.00 2.71
N HIS A 179 -11.21 -21.32 1.98
CA HIS A 179 -12.20 -21.97 1.11
C HIS A 179 -11.55 -22.75 -0.03
N PHE A 180 -10.62 -22.12 -0.77
CA PHE A 180 -9.90 -22.80 -1.86
C PHE A 180 -9.10 -24.01 -1.38
N LEU A 181 -8.50 -23.93 -0.19
CA LEU A 181 -7.69 -25.01 0.38
C LEU A 181 -8.52 -26.04 1.18
N ASN A 182 -9.81 -25.80 1.41
CA ASN A 182 -10.65 -26.53 2.38
C ASN A 182 -9.95 -26.69 3.76
N ASP A 183 -9.40 -25.59 4.28
CA ASP A 183 -8.58 -25.58 5.50
C ASP A 183 -9.23 -24.75 6.61
N GLU A 184 -9.90 -25.43 7.55
CA GLU A 184 -10.55 -24.77 8.70
C GLU A 184 -9.54 -24.10 9.64
N GLN A 185 -8.32 -24.62 9.75
CA GLN A 185 -7.27 -24.02 10.57
C GLN A 185 -6.83 -22.67 9.98
N LEU A 186 -6.74 -22.59 8.64
CA LEU A 186 -6.48 -21.32 7.95
C LEU A 186 -7.62 -20.32 8.21
N ASN A 187 -8.88 -20.78 8.11
CA ASN A 187 -10.04 -19.94 8.35
C ASN A 187 -10.05 -19.35 9.77
N ALA A 188 -9.57 -20.09 10.77
CA ALA A 188 -9.49 -19.62 12.16
C ALA A 188 -8.59 -18.38 12.35
N PHE A 189 -7.63 -18.11 11.45
CA PHE A 189 -6.81 -16.90 11.49
C PHE A 189 -7.55 -15.62 11.09
N THR A 190 -8.70 -15.74 10.42
CA THR A 190 -9.50 -14.58 10.00
C THR A 190 -9.99 -13.76 11.19
N ILE A 191 -10.40 -14.42 12.28
CA ILE A 191 -10.91 -13.77 13.50
C ILE A 191 -9.84 -12.89 14.17
N PRO A 192 -8.64 -13.40 14.53
CA PRO A 192 -7.61 -12.55 15.10
C PRO A 192 -7.08 -11.50 14.10
N MET A 193 -7.06 -11.80 12.79
CA MET A 193 -6.68 -10.81 11.77
C MET A 193 -7.67 -9.64 11.71
N ARG A 194 -8.98 -9.92 11.79
CA ARG A 194 -10.03 -8.91 11.89
C ARG A 194 -9.86 -8.03 13.12
N LYS A 195 -9.60 -8.64 14.29
CA LYS A 195 -9.37 -7.90 15.54
C LYS A 195 -8.16 -6.97 15.45
N ILE A 196 -7.10 -7.38 14.74
CA ILE A 196 -5.94 -6.51 14.47
C ILE A 196 -6.36 -5.29 13.66
N ALA A 197 -7.16 -5.49 12.60
CA ALA A 197 -7.67 -4.38 11.79
C ALA A 197 -8.51 -3.41 12.64
N ASP A 198 -9.41 -3.92 13.47
CA ASP A 198 -10.24 -3.11 14.38
C ASP A 198 -9.38 -2.33 15.40
N GLN A 199 -8.27 -2.91 15.88
CA GLN A 199 -7.33 -2.24 16.79
C GLN A 199 -6.60 -1.06 16.11
N TRP A 200 -6.26 -1.19 14.83
CA TRP A 200 -5.70 -0.08 14.06
C TRP A 200 -6.74 1.03 13.82
N GLN A 201 -7.99 0.67 13.58
CA GLN A 201 -9.07 1.65 13.49
C GLN A 201 -9.31 2.38 14.82
N HIS A 202 -9.19 1.66 15.95
CA HIS A 202 -9.23 2.25 17.28
C HIS A 202 -8.11 3.27 17.50
N PHE A 203 -6.88 2.96 17.06
CA PHE A 203 -5.77 3.94 17.07
C PHE A 203 -6.13 5.22 16.31
N ALA A 204 -6.61 5.10 15.08
CA ALA A 204 -6.95 6.25 14.25
C ALA A 204 -8.05 7.12 14.88
N LEU A 205 -9.10 6.48 15.41
CA LEU A 205 -10.19 7.16 16.11
C LEU A 205 -9.68 7.94 17.32
N GLU A 206 -8.88 7.30 18.17
CA GLU A 206 -8.36 7.91 19.39
C GLU A 206 -7.37 9.04 19.09
N ALA A 207 -6.49 8.84 18.10
CA ALA A 207 -5.55 9.86 17.68
C ALA A 207 -6.27 11.09 17.12
N ASN A 208 -7.35 10.91 16.33
CA ASN A 208 -8.14 12.01 15.81
C ASN A 208 -8.90 12.77 16.91
N ARG A 209 -9.54 12.05 17.84
CA ARG A 209 -10.23 12.66 19.01
C ARG A 209 -9.30 13.54 19.85
N GLN A 210 -8.07 13.08 20.09
CA GLN A 210 -7.10 13.83 20.89
C GLN A 210 -6.51 15.02 20.12
N TYR A 211 -6.27 14.86 18.81
CA TYR A 211 -5.82 15.95 17.96
C TYR A 211 -6.82 17.11 17.92
N GLU A 212 -8.10 16.80 17.70
CA GLU A 212 -9.21 17.77 17.65
C GLU A 212 -9.65 18.31 19.02
N GLY A 213 -9.01 17.86 20.12
CA GLY A 213 -9.35 18.32 21.47
C GLY A 213 -10.68 17.78 22.02
N ARG A 214 -11.27 16.76 21.36
CA ARG A 214 -12.46 16.04 21.86
C ARG A 214 -12.14 15.07 23.01
N LYS A 215 -10.85 14.82 23.26
CA LYS A 215 -10.31 14.01 24.35
C LYS A 215 -8.97 14.59 24.82
N GLU A 216 -8.62 14.35 26.09
CA GLU A 216 -7.32 14.74 26.64
C GLU A 216 -6.16 14.16 25.82
N ARG A 217 -5.17 15.01 25.55
CA ARG A 217 -3.97 14.66 24.80
C ARG A 217 -3.04 13.78 25.63
N ASN A 218 -2.83 12.56 25.16
CA ASN A 218 -1.95 11.58 25.76
C ASN A 218 -1.26 10.74 24.68
N ILE A 219 -0.07 11.18 24.28
CA ILE A 219 0.75 10.50 23.26
C ILE A 219 1.20 9.11 23.71
N ASN A 220 1.44 8.91 25.02
CA ASN A 220 1.84 7.59 25.53
C ASN A 220 0.72 6.57 25.34
N TYR A 221 -0.53 6.95 25.60
CA TYR A 221 -1.68 6.10 25.34
C TYR A 221 -1.80 5.73 23.85
N LEU A 222 -1.60 6.69 22.93
CA LEU A 222 -1.59 6.40 21.50
C LEU A 222 -0.46 5.42 21.12
N ALA A 223 0.72 5.59 21.70
CA ALA A 223 1.84 4.67 21.51
C ALA A 223 1.55 3.26 22.05
N ASP A 224 0.85 3.14 23.18
CA ASP A 224 0.44 1.86 23.78
C ASP A 224 -0.51 1.08 22.84
N ILE A 225 -1.43 1.78 22.16
CA ILE A 225 -2.32 1.15 21.17
C ILE A 225 -1.49 0.57 20.02
N ILE A 226 -0.55 1.34 19.45
CA ILE A 226 0.33 0.88 18.36
C ILE A 226 1.19 -0.31 18.81
N TYR A 227 1.70 -0.26 20.05
CA TYR A 227 2.47 -1.36 20.63
C TYR A 227 1.63 -2.63 20.71
N THR A 228 0.37 -2.51 21.13
CA THR A 228 -0.59 -3.62 21.16
C THR A 228 -0.82 -4.19 19.76
N CYS A 229 -0.96 -3.34 18.73
CA CYS A 229 -1.04 -3.80 17.33
C CYS A 229 0.17 -4.65 16.93
N ALA A 230 1.38 -4.21 17.29
CA ALA A 230 2.61 -4.95 17.00
C ALA A 230 2.59 -6.35 17.64
N GLN A 231 2.21 -6.44 18.92
CA GLN A 231 2.12 -7.71 19.63
C GLN A 231 1.09 -8.66 19.00
N MET A 232 -0.07 -8.14 18.63
CA MET A 232 -1.13 -8.94 18.00
C MET A 232 -0.70 -9.45 16.63
N GLU A 233 -0.09 -8.61 15.79
CA GLU A 233 0.43 -9.01 14.48
C GLU A 233 1.58 -10.00 14.60
N GLU A 234 2.53 -9.77 15.51
CA GLU A 234 3.64 -10.68 15.76
C GLU A 234 3.12 -12.08 16.10
N LYS A 235 2.18 -12.15 17.03
CA LYS A 235 1.57 -13.41 17.45
C LYS A 235 0.87 -14.11 16.28
N LEU A 236 0.03 -13.38 15.54
CA LEU A 236 -0.70 -13.94 14.40
C LEU A 236 0.24 -14.47 13.32
N PHE A 237 1.22 -13.67 12.90
CA PHE A 237 2.13 -14.07 11.82
C PHE A 237 3.07 -15.19 12.24
N LYS A 238 3.45 -15.32 13.52
CA LYS A 238 4.21 -16.49 14.00
C LYS A 238 3.41 -17.78 13.83
N TYR A 239 2.16 -17.81 14.28
CA TYR A 239 1.31 -18.99 14.12
C TYR A 239 0.95 -19.27 12.66
N LEU A 240 0.70 -18.23 11.86
CA LEU A 240 0.45 -18.39 10.43
C LEU A 240 1.69 -18.92 9.69
N LYS A 241 2.90 -18.51 10.11
CA LYS A 241 4.16 -19.03 9.60
C LYS A 241 4.35 -20.51 9.96
N GLU A 242 3.99 -20.92 11.17
CA GLU A 242 3.98 -22.33 11.56
C GLU A 242 3.03 -23.13 10.66
N TRP A 243 1.79 -22.66 10.49
CA TRP A 243 0.82 -23.29 9.59
C TRP A 243 1.35 -23.43 8.16
N VAL A 244 1.87 -22.36 7.55
CA VAL A 244 2.30 -22.40 6.14
C VAL A 244 3.54 -23.26 5.92
N ASN A 245 4.35 -23.48 6.95
CA ASN A 245 5.50 -24.39 6.88
C ASN A 245 5.12 -25.87 6.90
N THR A 246 3.88 -26.21 7.26
CA THR A 246 3.36 -27.59 7.21
C THR A 246 2.75 -27.95 5.85
N LYS A 247 2.70 -27.01 4.92
CA LYS A 247 2.07 -27.15 3.60
C LYS A 247 3.10 -27.43 2.50
#